data_AF-A0A0P7WWV8-F1
#
_entry.id   AF-A0A0P7WWV8-F1
#
_cell.length_a   1.000
_cell.length_b   1.000
_cell.length_c   1.000
_cell.angle_alpha   90.00
_cell.angle_beta   90.00
_cell.angle_gamma   90.00
#
_symmetry.space_group_name_H-M   'P 1'
#
loop_
_entity.id
_entity.type
_entity.pdbx_description
1 polymer ?
#
loop_
_entity_poly.entity_id
_entity_poly.type
_entity_poly.pdbx_seq_one_letter_code
_entity_poly.pdbx_strand_id
1 'polypeptide(L)'
;MGLPTAFALLVAAGLAAGDPLAALGLVLFPPVAGFLAAGIGLIVFGWPLTAWLHRKGRESWRAYVLPGTAAGAMIVLAATYALVGEAVAGLVPGLFGGLTGGATAHFWWTYARRDRAMVHAPSLEAIFE
;
A
#
# COMPACT_ATOMS: atom_id res chain seq x y z
N MET A 1 3.47 2.15 24.57
CA MET A 1 2.56 0.98 24.62
C MET A 1 2.67 0.26 23.28
N GLY A 2 2.81 -1.07 23.27
CA GLY A 2 3.00 -1.82 22.02
C GLY A 2 1.70 -2.00 21.23
N LEU A 3 1.81 -2.21 19.91
CA LEU A 3 0.70 -2.57 19.02
C LEU A 3 -0.20 -3.70 19.57
N PRO A 4 0.32 -4.77 20.22
CA PRO A 4 -0.53 -5.80 20.80
C PRO A 4 -1.44 -5.28 21.92
N THR A 5 -0.96 -4.32 22.71
CA THR A 5 -1.72 -3.73 23.82
C THR A 5 -2.84 -2.83 23.31
N ALA A 6 -2.60 -2.05 22.26
CA ALA A 6 -3.62 -1.22 21.64
C ALA A 6 -4.72 -2.06 20.97
N PHE A 7 -4.33 -3.16 20.31
CA PHE A 7 -5.27 -4.10 19.70
C PHE A 7 -6.12 -4.84 20.74
N ALA A 8 -5.49 -5.29 21.83
CA ALA A 8 -6.20 -5.92 22.95
C ALA A 8 -7.20 -4.95 23.61
N LEU A 9 -6.85 -3.66 23.73
CA LEU A 9 -7.75 -2.64 24.27
C LEU A 9 -8.94 -2.35 23.36
N LEU A 10 -8.75 -2.31 22.03
CA LEU A 10 -9.82 -2.15 21.04
C LEU A 10 -10.81 -3.32 21.08
N VAL A 11 -10.29 -4.55 21.16
CA VAL A 11 -11.12 -5.76 21.28
C VAL A 11 -11.86 -5.78 22.61
N ALA A 12 -11.18 -5.45 23.71
CA ALA A 12 -11.80 -5.39 25.04
C ALA A 12 -12.88 -4.31 25.12
N ALA A 13 -12.67 -3.14 24.50
CA ALA A 13 -13.67 -2.08 24.44
C ALA A 13 -14.91 -2.49 23.61
N GLY A 14 -14.71 -3.16 22.47
CA GLY A 14 -15.81 -3.68 21.67
C GLY A 14 -16.62 -4.77 22.39
N LEU A 15 -15.95 -5.68 23.09
CA LEU A 15 -16.61 -6.72 23.89
C LEU A 15 -17.34 -6.13 25.11
N ALA A 16 -16.77 -5.10 25.76
CA ALA A 16 -17.39 -4.41 26.89
C ALA A 16 -18.66 -3.64 26.50
N ALA A 17 -18.79 -3.23 25.23
CA ALA A 17 -19.99 -2.59 24.70
C ALA A 17 -21.17 -3.56 24.47
N GLY A 18 -20.96 -4.87 24.65
CA GLY A 18 -22.02 -5.88 24.55
C GLY A 18 -22.45 -6.25 23.11
N ASP A 19 -21.79 -5.69 22.10
CA ASP A 19 -22.06 -5.97 20.68
C ASP A 19 -20.85 -6.67 20.03
N PRO A 20 -20.89 -8.00 19.85
CA PRO A 20 -19.81 -8.74 19.22
C PRO A 20 -19.60 -8.36 17.74
N LEU A 21 -20.62 -7.82 17.05
CA LEU A 21 -20.47 -7.31 15.69
C LEU A 21 -19.69 -5.99 15.68
N ALA A 22 -19.91 -5.11 16.67
CA ALA A 22 -19.11 -3.90 16.82
C ALA A 22 -17.64 -4.21 17.15
N ALA A 23 -17.39 -5.20 18.01
CA ALA A 23 -16.04 -5.67 18.30
C ALA A 23 -15.34 -6.24 17.05
N LEU A 24 -16.05 -7.04 16.25
CA LEU A 24 -15.56 -7.55 14.97
C LEU A 24 -15.30 -6.42 13.98
N GLY A 25 -16.18 -5.42 13.93
CA GLY A 25 -16.02 -4.22 13.11
C GLY A 25 -14.75 -3.44 13.46
N LEU A 26 -14.46 -3.22 14.74
CA LEU A 26 -13.24 -2.53 15.18
C LEU A 26 -11.96 -3.27 14.81
N VAL A 27 -12.01 -4.60 14.74
CA VAL A 27 -10.88 -5.46 14.35
C VAL A 27 -10.69 -5.50 12.83
N LEU A 28 -11.78 -5.64 12.08
CA LEU A 28 -11.74 -5.81 10.62
C LEU A 28 -11.68 -4.47 9.87
N PHE A 29 -12.14 -3.38 10.46
CA PHE A 29 -12.18 -2.09 9.80
C PHE A 29 -10.79 -1.58 9.41
N PRO A 30 -9.75 -1.59 10.28
CA PRO A 30 -8.42 -1.14 9.89
C PRO A 30 -7.82 -1.85 8.66
N PRO A 31 -7.81 -3.22 8.58
CA PRO A 31 -7.28 -3.88 7.39
C PRO A 31 -8.14 -3.66 6.15
N VAL A 32 -9.47 -3.62 6.27
CA VAL A 32 -10.37 -3.35 5.12
C VAL A 32 -10.19 -1.94 4.61
N ALA A 33 -10.18 -0.93 5.49
CA ALA A 33 -9.93 0.46 5.13
C ALA A 33 -8.55 0.62 4.50
N GLY A 34 -7.53 -0.05 5.04
CA GLY A 34 -6.18 -0.07 4.47
C GLY A 34 -6.14 -0.68 3.06
N PHE A 35 -6.82 -1.80 2.85
CA PHE A 35 -6.91 -2.45 1.53
C PHE A 35 -7.63 -1.57 0.50
N LEU A 36 -8.76 -0.97 0.88
CA LEU A 36 -9.51 -0.06 0.01
C LEU A 36 -8.70 1.20 -0.32
N ALA A 37 -8.04 1.79 0.67
CA ALA A 37 -7.18 2.96 0.47
C ALA A 37 -6.01 2.64 -0.46
N ALA A 38 -5.37 1.47 -0.30
CA ALA A 38 -4.32 1.01 -1.19
C ALA A 38 -4.83 0.81 -2.63
N GLY A 39 -6.00 0.17 -2.80
CA GLY A 39 -6.63 -0.03 -4.11
C GLY A 39 -6.98 1.29 -4.81
N ILE A 40 -7.58 2.24 -4.08
CA ILE A 40 -7.88 3.58 -4.60
C ILE A 40 -6.58 4.30 -4.97
N GLY A 41 -5.57 4.27 -4.10
CA GLY A 41 -4.27 4.89 -4.38
C GLY A 41 -3.61 4.32 -5.64
N LEU A 42 -3.72 3.02 -5.85
CA LEU A 42 -3.23 2.33 -7.04
C LEU A 42 -3.92 2.83 -8.33
N ILE A 43 -5.24 3.01 -8.30
CA ILE A 43 -6.02 3.44 -9.47
C ILE A 43 -5.81 4.94 -9.73
N VAL A 44 -5.89 5.76 -8.69
CA VAL A 44 -5.88 7.23 -8.80
C VAL A 44 -4.46 7.77 -9.04
N PHE A 45 -3.45 7.18 -8.41
CA PHE A 45 -2.06 7.64 -8.56
C PHE A 45 -1.19 6.64 -9.30
N GLY A 46 -1.29 5.36 -8.96
CA GLY A 46 -0.45 4.30 -9.54
C GLY A 46 -0.61 4.17 -11.05
N TRP A 47 -1.84 4.08 -11.56
CA TRP A 47 -2.07 3.93 -12.99
C TRP A 47 -1.65 5.16 -13.80
N PRO A 48 -2.05 6.41 -13.48
CA PRO A 48 -1.57 7.59 -14.21
C PRO A 48 -0.05 7.70 -14.22
N LEU A 49 0.61 7.42 -13.09
CA LEU A 49 2.08 7.39 -13.02
C LEU A 49 2.67 6.32 -13.95
N THR A 50 2.12 5.11 -13.93
CA THR A 50 2.53 4.00 -14.81
C THR A 50 2.39 4.40 -16.27
N ALA A 51 1.23 4.91 -16.68
CA ALA A 51 0.96 5.34 -18.04
C ALA A 51 1.90 6.47 -18.49
N TRP A 52 2.18 7.41 -17.60
CA TRP A 52 3.11 8.51 -17.87
C TRP A 52 4.56 8.03 -18.02
N LEU A 53 5.05 7.19 -17.11
CA LEU A 53 6.39 6.59 -17.19
C LEU A 53 6.55 5.75 -18.46
N HIS A 54 5.52 4.99 -18.81
CA HIS A 54 5.47 4.18 -20.02
C HIS A 54 5.61 5.03 -21.29
N ARG A 55 4.79 6.09 -21.41
CA ARG A 55 4.88 7.04 -22.54
C ARG A 55 6.24 7.71 -22.68
N LYS A 56 7.00 7.84 -21.59
CA LYS A 56 8.33 8.43 -21.59
C LYS A 56 9.46 7.43 -21.78
N GLY A 57 9.17 6.12 -21.82
CA GLY A 57 10.20 5.08 -21.86
C GLY A 57 11.14 5.11 -20.63
N ARG A 58 10.71 5.73 -19.53
CA ARG A 58 11.51 5.92 -18.29
C ARG A 58 11.11 4.95 -17.19
N GLU A 59 10.45 3.86 -17.57
CA GLU A 59 10.01 2.86 -16.64
C GLU A 59 11.21 2.13 -16.01
N SER A 60 11.40 2.28 -14.71
CA SER A 60 12.43 1.58 -13.94
C SER A 60 11.89 1.25 -12.56
N TRP A 61 12.37 0.19 -11.91
CA TRP A 61 11.89 -0.19 -10.57
C TRP A 61 11.91 0.98 -9.57
N ARG A 62 12.96 1.84 -9.64
CA ARG A 62 13.11 3.03 -8.80
C ARG A 62 12.04 4.08 -9.07
N ALA A 63 11.62 4.24 -10.34
CA ALA A 63 10.58 5.18 -10.73
C ALA A 63 9.19 4.80 -10.19
N TYR A 64 9.01 3.55 -9.74
CA TYR A 64 7.79 3.11 -9.05
C TYR A 64 7.97 3.15 -7.53
N VAL A 65 9.05 2.57 -7.01
CA VAL A 65 9.25 2.44 -5.57
C VAL A 65 9.46 3.78 -4.88
N LEU A 66 10.25 4.71 -5.44
CA LEU A 66 10.49 5.99 -4.78
C LEU A 66 9.21 6.83 -4.64
N PRO A 67 8.41 7.05 -5.71
CA PRO A 67 7.13 7.73 -5.56
C PRO A 67 6.14 6.95 -4.69
N GLY A 68 6.12 5.62 -4.76
CA GLY A 68 5.27 4.79 -3.91
C GLY A 68 5.58 4.94 -2.43
N THR A 69 6.85 4.90 -2.05
CA THR A 69 7.30 5.14 -0.67
C THR A 69 6.98 6.55 -0.22
N ALA A 70 7.27 7.56 -1.06
CA ALA A 70 6.99 8.95 -0.72
C ALA A 70 5.49 9.21 -0.56
N ALA A 71 4.66 8.72 -1.48
CA ALA A 71 3.21 8.86 -1.42
C ALA A 71 2.63 8.15 -0.18
N GLY A 72 3.06 6.91 0.08
CA GLY A 72 2.63 6.17 1.26
C GLY A 72 2.95 6.90 2.57
N ALA A 73 4.18 7.43 2.69
CA ALA A 73 4.58 8.19 3.87
C ALA A 73 3.79 9.50 4.03
N MET A 74 3.66 10.27 2.94
CA MET A 74 2.97 11.56 2.96
C MET A 74 1.47 11.43 3.21
N ILE A 75 0.81 10.43 2.63
CA ILE A 75 -0.61 10.17 2.86
C ILE A 75 -0.86 9.84 4.33
N VAL A 76 -0.07 8.94 4.92
CA VAL A 76 -0.25 8.58 6.33
C VAL A 76 0.09 9.75 7.25
N LEU A 77 1.16 10.50 6.96
CA LEU A 77 1.51 11.70 7.72
C LEU A 77 0.40 12.74 7.69
N ALA A 78 -0.17 13.02 6.50
CA ALA A 78 -1.27 13.96 6.32
C ALA A 78 -2.55 13.48 7.01
N ALA A 79 -2.86 12.18 6.92
CA ALA A 79 -4.01 11.59 7.62
C ALA A 79 -3.85 11.67 9.14
N THR A 80 -2.67 11.35 9.69
CA THR A 80 -2.41 11.49 11.12
C THR A 80 -2.49 12.95 11.55
N TYR A 81 -1.94 13.88 10.78
CA TYR A 81 -2.06 15.31 11.07
C TYR A 81 -3.52 15.79 11.06
N ALA A 82 -4.32 15.35 10.09
CA ALA A 82 -5.74 15.70 10.01
C ALA A 82 -6.57 15.15 11.19
N LEU A 83 -6.18 13.99 11.75
CA LEU A 83 -6.89 13.35 12.86
C LEU A 83 -6.43 13.81 14.25
N VAL A 84 -5.13 14.06 14.41
CA VAL A 84 -4.50 14.30 15.71
C VAL A 84 -4.07 15.77 15.89
N GLY A 85 -3.95 16.52 14.79
CA GLY A 85 -3.46 17.91 14.80
C GLY A 85 -1.95 18.05 15.02
N GLU A 86 -1.24 16.95 15.22
CA GLU A 86 0.20 16.93 15.51
C GLU A 86 0.97 16.16 14.44
N ALA A 87 1.86 16.85 13.72
CA ALA A 87 2.64 16.23 12.64
C ALA A 87 3.64 15.20 13.18
N VAL A 88 4.17 15.42 14.38
CA VAL A 88 5.15 14.53 15.03
C VAL A 88 4.53 13.15 15.31
N ALA A 89 3.25 13.10 15.70
CA ALA A 89 2.53 11.84 15.92
C ALA A 89 2.44 10.98 14.64
N GLY A 90 2.52 11.59 13.46
CA GLY A 90 2.47 10.92 12.17
C GLY A 90 3.81 10.42 11.64
N LEU A 91 4.94 10.68 12.30
CA LEU A 91 6.27 10.25 11.81
C LEU A 91 6.42 8.73 11.79
N VAL A 92 6.06 8.07 12.90
CA VAL A 92 6.16 6.61 13.00
C VAL A 92 5.14 5.91 12.09
N PRO A 93 3.83 6.26 12.12
CA PRO A 93 2.88 5.74 11.14
C PRO A 93 3.28 6.03 9.70
N GLY A 94 3.82 7.23 9.42
CA GLY A 94 4.31 7.65 8.12
C GLY A 94 5.44 6.77 7.60
N LEU A 95 6.39 6.37 8.47
CA LEU A 95 7.43 5.40 8.10
C LEU A 95 6.82 4.07 7.64
N PHE A 96 5.86 3.53 8.37
CA PHE A 96 5.14 2.32 7.98
C PHE A 96 4.36 2.52 6.68
N GLY A 97 3.68 3.65 6.52
CA GLY A 97 3.02 4.04 5.28
C GLY A 97 3.97 4.05 4.08
N GLY A 98 5.18 4.56 4.27
CA GLY A 98 6.23 4.54 3.25
C GLY A 98 6.70 3.14 2.90
N LEU A 99 6.95 2.27 3.89
CA LEU A 99 7.32 0.88 3.65
C LEU A 99 6.23 0.12 2.88
N THR A 100 4.97 0.28 3.30
CA THR A 100 3.83 -0.35 2.63
C THR A 100 3.61 0.19 1.21
N GLY A 101 3.75 1.50 1.02
CA GLY A 101 3.65 2.14 -0.31
C GLY A 101 4.77 1.68 -1.25
N GLY A 102 6.00 1.60 -0.76
CA GLY A 102 7.14 1.08 -1.51
C GLY A 102 6.98 -0.39 -1.89
N ALA A 103 6.53 -1.23 -0.96
CA ALA A 103 6.25 -2.64 -1.22
C ALA A 103 5.13 -2.81 -2.26
N THR A 104 4.05 -2.04 -2.16
CA THR A 104 2.94 -2.05 -3.12
C THR A 104 3.42 -1.66 -4.52
N ALA A 105 4.21 -0.60 -4.63
CA ALA A 105 4.78 -0.16 -5.90
C ALA A 105 5.79 -1.17 -6.48
N HIS A 106 6.56 -1.85 -5.63
CA HIS A 106 7.44 -2.94 -6.04
C HIS A 106 6.66 -4.13 -6.62
N PHE A 107 5.59 -4.56 -5.95
CA PHE A 107 4.74 -5.62 -6.46
C PHE A 107 4.04 -5.21 -7.75
N TRP A 108 3.53 -3.98 -7.83
CA TRP A 108 2.94 -3.45 -9.05
C TRP A 108 3.90 -3.54 -10.23
N TRP A 109 5.14 -3.09 -10.05
CA TRP A 109 6.19 -3.21 -11.07
C TRP A 109 6.44 -4.66 -11.50
N THR A 110 6.59 -5.56 -10.52
CA THR A 110 6.96 -6.97 -10.76
C THR A 110 5.84 -7.73 -11.47
N TYR A 111 4.60 -7.57 -11.03
CA TYR A 111 3.46 -8.30 -11.57
C TYR A 111 2.94 -7.72 -12.89
N ALA A 112 2.89 -6.39 -13.04
CA ALA A 112 2.47 -5.77 -14.31
C ALA A 112 3.42 -6.08 -15.49
N ARG A 113 4.58 -6.66 -15.22
CA ARG A 113 5.60 -7.00 -16.22
C ARG A 113 5.84 -8.49 -16.42
N ARG A 114 5.21 -9.36 -15.61
CA ARG A 114 5.31 -10.82 -15.82
C ARG A 114 4.85 -11.22 -17.22
N ASP A 115 3.80 -10.60 -17.72
CA ASP A 115 3.25 -10.94 -19.04
C ASP A 115 4.18 -10.49 -20.19
N ARG A 116 4.91 -9.39 -20.03
CA ARG A 116 5.87 -8.94 -21.06
C ARG A 116 7.07 -9.87 -21.17
N ALA A 117 7.51 -10.48 -20.06
CA ALA A 117 8.61 -11.44 -20.07
C ALA A 117 8.21 -12.77 -20.73
N MET A 118 6.95 -13.21 -20.54
CA MET A 118 6.46 -14.45 -21.17
C MET A 118 6.20 -14.31 -22.68
N VAL A 119 5.81 -13.11 -23.16
CA VAL A 119 5.59 -12.85 -24.59
C VAL A 119 6.90 -12.73 -25.39
N HIS A 120 8.06 -12.59 -24.73
CA HIS A 120 9.38 -12.56 -25.37
C HIS A 120 10.24 -13.79 -25.04
N ALA A 121 9.65 -14.84 -24.46
CA ALA A 121 10.31 -16.14 -24.46
C ALA A 121 10.51 -16.55 -25.94
N PRO A 122 11.74 -16.88 -26.38
CA PRO A 122 11.94 -17.41 -27.72
C PRO A 122 10.99 -18.60 -27.89
N SER A 123 10.29 -18.67 -29.03
CA SER A 123 9.49 -19.85 -29.35
C SER A 123 10.39 -21.07 -29.18
N LEU A 124 9.86 -22.17 -28.64
CA LEU A 124 10.64 -23.39 -28.40
C LEU A 124 11.39 -23.85 -29.67
N GLU A 125 10.86 -23.52 -30.84
CA GLU A 125 11.49 -23.70 -32.16
C GLU A 125 12.89 -23.06 -32.27
N ALA A 126 13.10 -21.84 -31.74
CA ALA A 126 14.38 -21.13 -31.80
C ALA A 126 15.45 -21.66 -30.83
N ILE A 127 15.12 -22.63 -29.96
CA ILE A 127 16.07 -23.28 -29.04
C ILE A 127 16.64 -24.58 -29.66
N PHE A 128 15.96 -25.15 -30.66
CA PHE A 128 16.31 -26.44 -31.27
C PHE A 128 16.80 -26.35 -32.73
N GLU A 129 16.94 -25.14 -33.29
CA GLU A 129 17.68 -24.85 -34.53
C GLU A 129 19.14 -24.48 -34.22
#